data_AF-K2CVD6-F1
#
_entry.id   AF-K2CVD6-F1
#
_cell.length_a   1.000
_cell.length_b   1.000
_cell.length_c   1.000
_cell.angle_alpha   90.00
_cell.angle_beta   90.00
_cell.angle_gamma   90.00
#
_symmetry.space_group_name_H-M   'P 1'
#
loop_
_entity.id
_entity.type
_entity.pdbx_description
1 polymer ?
#
loop_
_entity_poly.entity_id
_entity_poly.type
_entity_poly.pdbx_seq_one_letter_code
_entity_poly.pdbx_strand_id
1 'polypeptide(L)'
;MKTNLKYVFSISEEGWVTDSKKILDYLLSYYILTDAGQTYLFKNNLISLSKTYYEFINDPIGMASAVQSDLDRVLTNYFNIVDVKVQSKQINDSSSYALFISASCINDDNVKVELNKVTEINTSKSRNILSFNNYGVANQHFEAL
;
A
#
# COMPACT_ATOMS: atom_id res chain seq x y z
N MET A 1 -14.55 -26.95 7.85
CA MET A 1 -13.96 -25.87 7.03
C MET A 1 -12.57 -25.60 7.59
N LYS A 2 -11.50 -25.82 6.82
CA LYS A 2 -10.14 -25.50 7.29
C LYS A 2 -9.97 -23.98 7.20
N THR A 3 -9.95 -23.30 8.33
CA THR A 3 -9.44 -21.93 8.43
C THR A 3 -7.97 -21.96 8.02
N ASN A 4 -7.66 -21.42 6.84
CA ASN A 4 -6.26 -21.17 6.49
C ASN A 4 -5.84 -19.97 7.32
N LEU A 5 -5.25 -20.22 8.50
CA LEU A 5 -4.69 -19.15 9.32
C LEU A 5 -3.65 -18.41 8.47
N LYS A 6 -4.00 -17.21 8.02
CA LYS A 6 -3.10 -16.34 7.27
C LYS A 6 -2.41 -15.42 8.26
N TYR A 7 -1.09 -15.40 8.20
CA TYR A 7 -0.23 -14.64 9.11
C TYR A 7 0.86 -13.92 8.32
N VAL A 8 1.33 -12.80 8.86
CA VAL A 8 2.46 -12.05 8.33
C VAL A 8 3.56 -12.03 9.40
N PHE A 9 4.80 -12.27 8.99
CA PHE A 9 5.93 -12.15 9.90
C PHE A 9 6.32 -10.69 10.08
N SER A 10 6.50 -10.26 11.32
CA SER A 10 7.03 -8.95 11.71
C SER A 10 8.35 -9.12 12.47
N ILE A 11 9.27 -8.17 12.26
CA ILE A 11 10.53 -8.05 13.01
C ILE A 11 10.28 -7.47 14.42
N SER A 12 9.06 -6.97 14.69
CA SER A 12 8.67 -6.52 16.03
C SER A 12 8.60 -7.68 17.03
N GLU A 13 8.44 -7.35 18.31
CA GLU A 13 8.25 -8.32 19.40
C GLU A 13 7.03 -9.24 19.21
N GLU A 14 6.10 -8.88 18.32
CA GLU A 14 4.89 -9.67 18.03
C GLU A 14 5.19 -10.93 17.21
N GLY A 15 6.31 -10.98 16.47
CA GLY A 15 6.67 -12.11 15.61
C GLY A 15 5.62 -12.39 14.53
N TRP A 16 4.82 -13.44 14.71
CA TRP A 16 3.75 -13.81 13.77
C TRP A 16 2.47 -13.01 14.06
N VAL A 17 2.15 -12.09 13.16
CA VAL A 17 0.97 -11.24 13.26
C VAL A 17 -0.23 -11.96 12.67
N THR A 18 -1.27 -12.14 13.49
CA THR A 18 -2.53 -12.81 13.14
C THR A 18 -3.73 -11.88 13.11
N ASP A 19 -3.64 -10.71 13.75
CA ASP A 19 -4.71 -9.71 13.72
C ASP A 19 -4.89 -9.14 12.31
N SER A 20 -6.11 -9.19 11.79
CA SER A 20 -6.41 -8.80 10.40
C SER A 20 -6.11 -7.33 10.11
N LYS A 21 -6.33 -6.44 11.09
CA LYS A 21 -6.05 -5.01 10.92
C LYS A 21 -4.55 -4.76 10.87
N LYS A 22 -3.78 -5.42 11.74
CA LYS A 22 -2.32 -5.36 11.72
C LYS A 22 -1.74 -5.98 10.46
N ILE A 23 -2.25 -7.14 10.01
CA ILE A 23 -1.84 -7.76 8.74
C ILE A 23 -2.00 -6.77 7.59
N LEU A 24 -3.15 -6.10 7.48
CA LEU A 24 -3.39 -5.09 6.45
C LEU A 24 -2.36 -3.95 6.53
N ASP A 25 -2.11 -3.42 7.72
CA ASP A 25 -1.14 -2.33 7.93
C ASP A 25 0.30 -2.75 7.59
N TYR A 26 0.72 -3.95 7.99
CA TYR A 26 2.03 -4.49 7.64
C TYR A 26 2.19 -4.69 6.14
N LEU A 27 1.20 -5.27 5.45
CA LEU A 27 1.28 -5.50 4.01
C LEU A 27 1.36 -4.19 3.22
N LEU A 28 0.53 -3.19 3.58
CA LEU A 28 0.62 -1.86 2.96
C LEU A 28 1.98 -1.22 3.26
N SER A 29 2.45 -1.30 4.50
CA SER A 29 3.74 -0.73 4.89
C SER A 29 4.91 -1.40 4.17
N TYR A 30 4.88 -2.73 3.98
CA TYR A 30 5.90 -3.44 3.20
C TYR A 30 5.90 -3.00 1.74
N TYR A 31 4.73 -2.94 1.09
CA TYR A 31 4.65 -2.45 -0.28
C TYR A 31 5.20 -1.02 -0.43
N ILE A 32 4.88 -0.14 0.53
CA ILE A 32 5.30 1.26 0.51
C ILE A 32 6.79 1.42 0.82
N LEU A 33 7.35 0.63 1.74
CA LEU A 33 8.71 0.82 2.27
C LEU A 33 9.77 -0.03 1.57
N THR A 34 9.40 -1.16 0.96
CA THR A 34 10.37 -2.02 0.28
C THR A 34 11.02 -1.28 -0.89
N ASP A 35 12.36 -1.29 -0.93
CA ASP A 35 13.12 -0.72 -2.04
C ASP A 35 13.17 -1.71 -3.22
N ALA A 36 13.24 -1.20 -4.44
CA ALA A 36 13.29 -1.99 -5.66
C ALA A 36 14.64 -2.75 -5.85
N GLY A 37 15.63 -2.48 -5.00
CA GLY A 37 16.94 -3.13 -5.04
C GLY A 37 16.88 -4.61 -4.71
N GLN A 38 17.01 -5.47 -5.72
CA GLN A 38 17.09 -6.92 -5.55
C GLN A 38 18.53 -7.44 -5.69
N THR A 39 18.86 -8.51 -4.95
CA THR A 39 19.95 -9.40 -5.33
C THR A 39 19.59 -10.15 -6.62
N TYR A 40 20.59 -10.49 -7.44
CA TYR A 40 20.40 -11.10 -8.77
C TYR A 40 19.46 -12.34 -8.79
N LEU A 41 19.35 -13.05 -7.67
CA LEU A 41 18.60 -14.30 -7.52
C LEU A 41 17.07 -14.15 -7.58
N PHE A 42 16.52 -12.96 -7.31
CA PHE A 42 15.06 -12.75 -7.21
C PHE A 42 14.49 -11.81 -8.28
N LYS A 43 15.24 -11.59 -9.37
CA LYS A 43 14.87 -10.68 -10.47
C LYS A 43 13.40 -10.80 -10.85
N ASN A 44 12.71 -9.66 -10.89
CA ASN A 44 11.34 -9.45 -11.37
C ASN A 44 10.18 -9.89 -10.46
N ASN A 45 10.44 -10.50 -9.30
CA ASN A 45 9.35 -10.94 -8.41
C ASN A 45 8.96 -9.92 -7.33
N LEU A 46 9.65 -8.78 -7.23
CA LEU A 46 9.35 -7.77 -6.23
C LEU A 46 8.33 -6.75 -6.74
N ILE A 47 7.33 -6.53 -5.90
CA ILE A 47 6.28 -5.54 -6.05
C ILE A 47 6.54 -4.47 -4.98
N SER A 48 6.79 -3.22 -5.40
CA SER A 48 7.02 -2.13 -4.47
C SER A 48 6.66 -0.78 -5.07
N LEU A 49 6.24 0.14 -4.20
CA LEU A 49 5.87 1.49 -4.61
C LEU A 49 7.01 2.25 -5.31
N SER A 50 8.26 2.03 -4.87
CA SER A 50 9.44 2.63 -5.51
C SER A 50 9.57 2.25 -6.98
N LYS A 51 9.35 0.96 -7.29
CA LYS A 51 9.43 0.46 -8.66
C LYS A 51 8.31 1.04 -9.50
N THR A 52 7.08 0.99 -9.00
CA THR A 52 5.90 1.55 -9.67
C THR A 52 6.08 3.05 -9.93
N TYR A 53 6.57 3.82 -8.96
CA TYR A 53 6.86 5.24 -9.13
C TYR A 53 7.88 5.50 -10.26
N TYR A 54 8.95 4.71 -10.32
CA TYR A 54 9.98 4.88 -11.36
C TYR A 54 9.43 4.58 -12.76
N GLU A 55 8.61 3.52 -12.90
CA GLU A 55 8.01 3.12 -14.16
C GLU A 55 6.97 4.14 -14.67
N PHE A 56 6.24 4.79 -13.75
CA PHE A 56 5.14 5.70 -14.06
C PHE A 56 5.43 7.16 -13.66
N ILE A 57 6.70 7.58 -13.62
CA ILE A 57 7.11 8.90 -13.10
C ILE A 57 6.47 10.09 -13.85
N ASN A 58 6.05 9.90 -15.10
CA ASN A 58 5.40 10.91 -15.94
C ASN A 58 3.91 10.62 -16.18
N ASP A 59 3.34 9.61 -15.52
CA ASP A 59 1.95 9.21 -15.67
C ASP A 59 1.33 8.92 -14.29
N PRO A 60 0.87 9.95 -13.56
CA PRO A 60 0.30 9.76 -12.23
C PRO A 60 -0.96 8.88 -12.22
N ILE A 61 -1.78 8.94 -13.28
CA ILE A 61 -3.01 8.14 -13.40
C ILE A 61 -2.65 6.67 -13.61
N GLY A 62 -1.67 6.40 -14.48
CA GLY A 62 -1.09 5.07 -14.68
C GLY A 62 -0.46 4.54 -13.39
N MET A 63 0.27 5.39 -12.66
CA MET A 63 0.84 5.05 -11.35
C MET A 63 -0.24 4.63 -10.36
N ALA A 64 -1.32 5.41 -10.19
CA ALA A 64 -2.42 5.06 -9.29
C ALA A 64 -3.05 3.71 -9.64
N SER A 65 -3.28 3.48 -10.93
CA SER A 65 -3.84 2.22 -11.44
C SER A 65 -2.91 1.03 -11.18
N ALA A 66 -1.60 1.21 -11.37
CA ALA A 66 -0.60 0.19 -11.11
C ALA A 66 -0.47 -0.12 -9.61
N VAL A 67 -0.44 0.90 -8.75
CA VAL A 67 -0.45 0.73 -7.29
C VAL A 67 -1.70 -0.01 -6.82
N GLN A 68 -2.86 0.32 -7.38
CA GLN A 68 -4.10 -0.37 -7.09
C GLN A 68 -4.00 -1.86 -7.45
N SER A 69 -3.53 -2.17 -8.66
CA SER A 69 -3.36 -3.55 -9.13
C SER A 69 -2.35 -4.33 -8.29
N ASP A 70 -1.26 -3.68 -7.87
CA ASP A 70 -0.22 -4.31 -7.05
C ASP A 70 -0.74 -4.66 -5.66
N LEU A 71 -1.43 -3.72 -5.01
CA LEU A 71 -2.02 -3.93 -3.69
C LEU A 71 -3.15 -4.96 -3.73
N ASP A 72 -4.02 -4.91 -4.75
CA ASP A 72 -5.08 -5.91 -4.94
C ASP A 72 -4.51 -7.35 -5.02
N ARG A 73 -3.45 -7.53 -5.82
CA ARG A 73 -2.73 -8.80 -5.95
C ARG A 73 -2.10 -9.25 -4.63
N VAL A 74 -1.48 -8.35 -3.88
CA VAL A 74 -0.86 -8.70 -2.58
C VAL A 74 -1.94 -9.08 -1.57
N LEU A 75 -2.98 -8.26 -1.43
CA LEU A 75 -4.02 -8.41 -0.41
C LEU A 75 -4.94 -9.59 -0.64
N THR A 76 -5.24 -9.95 -1.90
CA THR A 76 -6.09 -11.11 -2.23
C THR A 76 -5.47 -12.43 -1.77
N ASN A 77 -4.14 -12.49 -1.59
CA ASN A 77 -3.51 -13.66 -0.97
C ASN A 77 -3.87 -13.79 0.52
N TYR A 78 -4.20 -12.69 1.21
CA TYR A 78 -4.43 -12.63 2.66
C TYR A 78 -5.88 -12.40 3.07
N PHE A 79 -6.76 -11.97 2.16
CA PHE A 79 -8.16 -11.68 2.47
C PHE A 79 -9.08 -12.28 1.41
N ASN A 80 -10.35 -12.54 1.77
CA ASN A 80 -11.31 -13.17 0.86
C ASN A 80 -11.93 -12.17 -0.11
N ILE A 81 -12.19 -10.96 0.39
CA ILE A 81 -12.74 -9.86 -0.38
C ILE A 81 -11.82 -8.67 -0.15
N VAL A 82 -11.42 -8.01 -1.24
CA VAL A 82 -10.51 -6.88 -1.25
C VAL A 82 -11.13 -5.79 -2.14
N ASP A 83 -11.14 -4.55 -1.64
CA ASP A 83 -11.47 -3.34 -2.39
C ASP A 83 -10.34 -2.33 -2.14
N VAL A 84 -9.55 -2.04 -3.17
CA VAL A 84 -8.47 -1.04 -3.12
C VAL A 84 -8.82 0.09 -4.07
N LYS A 85 -8.75 1.32 -3.56
CA LYS A 85 -8.90 2.54 -4.33
C LYS A 85 -7.67 3.40 -4.15
N VAL A 86 -7.10 3.82 -5.27
CA VAL A 86 -5.93 4.69 -5.28
C VAL A 86 -6.23 5.93 -6.09
N GLN A 87 -5.90 7.09 -5.54
CA GLN A 87 -5.97 8.36 -6.23
C GLN A 87 -4.59 8.99 -6.22
N SER A 88 -4.21 9.62 -7.34
CA SER A 88 -2.97 10.36 -7.47
C SER A 88 -3.26 11.84 -7.68
N LYS A 89 -2.46 12.69 -7.05
CA LYS A 89 -2.45 14.14 -7.28
C LYS A 89 -1.02 14.59 -7.51
N GLN A 90 -0.80 15.42 -8.52
CA GLN A 90 0.48 16.08 -8.70
C GLN A 90 0.53 17.29 -7.76
N ILE A 91 1.57 17.37 -6.93
CA ILE A 91 1.72 18.42 -5.92
C ILE A 91 2.37 19.65 -6.55
N ASN A 92 3.46 19.45 -7.32
CA ASN A 92 4.23 20.51 -7.97
C ASN A 92 4.54 20.18 -9.45
N ASP A 93 4.89 21.19 -10.24
CA ASP A 93 5.20 21.09 -11.69
C ASP A 93 6.37 20.13 -12.03
N SER A 94 7.15 19.70 -11.05
CA SER A 94 8.31 18.83 -11.26
C SER A 94 8.35 17.70 -10.25
N SER A 95 7.69 16.59 -10.62
CA SER A 95 7.95 15.21 -10.17
C SER A 95 7.63 14.86 -8.71
N SER A 96 6.80 15.67 -8.04
CA SER A 96 6.22 15.33 -6.73
C SER A 96 4.76 14.91 -6.86
N TYR A 97 4.42 13.74 -6.35
CA TYR A 97 3.07 13.20 -6.39
C TYR A 97 2.61 12.76 -5.01
N ALA A 98 1.35 13.05 -4.69
CA ALA A 98 0.64 12.47 -3.58
C ALA A 98 -0.19 11.28 -4.07
N LEU A 99 -0.19 10.21 -3.30
CA LEU A 99 -1.05 9.06 -3.47
C LEU A 99 -1.95 8.93 -2.24
N PHE A 100 -3.25 8.91 -2.47
CA PHE A 100 -4.23 8.51 -1.48
C PHE A 100 -4.61 7.06 -1.73
N ILE A 101 -4.33 6.20 -0.75
CA ILE A 101 -4.57 4.75 -0.80
C ILE A 101 -5.64 4.43 0.24
N SER A 102 -6.77 3.90 -0.22
CA SER A 102 -7.84 3.37 0.62
C SER A 102 -7.98 1.89 0.35
N ALA A 103 -7.76 1.06 1.37
CA ALA A 103 -7.89 -0.39 1.27
C ALA A 103 -8.93 -0.88 2.28
N SER A 104 -9.89 -1.68 1.81
CA SER A 104 -10.83 -2.39 2.65
C SER A 104 -10.85 -3.86 2.32
N CYS A 105 -10.80 -4.70 3.35
CA CYS A 105 -10.77 -6.14 3.21
C CYS A 105 -11.76 -6.83 4.16
N ILE A 106 -12.22 -8.03 3.79
CA ILE A 106 -12.99 -8.92 4.66
C ILE A 106 -12.17 -10.19 4.91
N ASN A 107 -11.99 -10.53 6.18
CA ASN A 107 -11.23 -11.71 6.61
C ASN A 107 -12.09 -13.00 6.61
N ASP A 108 -11.49 -14.12 7.01
CA ASP A 108 -12.16 -15.43 7.10
C ASP A 108 -13.32 -15.45 8.11
N ASP A 109 -13.28 -14.57 9.11
CA ASP A 109 -14.31 -14.43 10.14
C ASP A 109 -15.42 -13.42 9.74
N ASN A 110 -15.45 -12.99 8.47
CA ASN A 110 -16.35 -11.96 7.94
C ASN A 110 -16.24 -10.58 8.63
N VAL A 111 -15.10 -10.30 9.26
CA VAL A 111 -14.81 -8.99 9.84
C VAL A 111 -14.24 -8.09 8.76
N LYS A 112 -14.88 -6.93 8.57
CA LYS A 112 -14.39 -5.87 7.69
C LYS A 112 -13.28 -5.07 8.40
N VAL A 113 -12.15 -4.93 7.72
CA VAL A 113 -11.05 -4.05 8.11
C VAL A 113 -10.82 -3.02 7.03
N GLU A 114 -10.40 -1.81 7.42
CA GLU A 114 -10.10 -0.73 6.49
C GLU A 114 -8.90 0.08 6.95
N LEU A 115 -8.14 0.61 6.00
CA LEU A 115 -6.98 1.44 6.24
C LEU A 115 -6.86 2.49 5.13
N ASN A 116 -6.52 3.72 5.54
CA ASN A 116 -6.27 4.83 4.62
C ASN A 116 -4.87 5.40 4.86
N LYS A 117 -4.08 5.55 3.80
CA LYS A 117 -2.75 6.16 3.84
C LYS A 117 -2.63 7.24 2.77
N VAL A 118 -1.99 8.35 3.12
CA VAL A 118 -1.52 9.35 2.16
C VAL A 118 -0.01 9.21 2.09
N THR A 119 0.53 9.05 0.88
CA THR A 119 1.97 8.97 0.65
C THR A 119 2.38 10.04 -0.34
N GLU A 120 3.32 10.88 0.03
CA GLU A 120 3.97 11.82 -0.87
C GLU A 120 5.29 11.21 -1.33
N ILE A 121 5.52 11.23 -2.64
CA ILE A 121 6.73 10.74 -3.27
C ILE A 121 7.33 11.85 -4.09
N ASN A 122 8.63 12.11 -3.89
CA ASN A 122 9.41 13.01 -4.71
C ASN A 122 10.61 12.28 -5.36
N THR A 123 11.18 12.94 -6.36
CA THR A 123 12.36 12.47 -7.10
C THR A 123 13.60 12.27 -6.24
N SER A 124 13.69 12.93 -5.08
CA SER A 124 14.82 12.81 -4.15
C SER A 124 14.70 11.63 -3.16
N LYS A 125 13.81 10.66 -3.44
CA LYS A 125 13.59 9.42 -2.66
C LYS A 125 12.97 9.64 -1.27
N SER A 126 12.63 10.86 -0.86
CA SER A 126 11.97 11.07 0.42
C SER A 126 10.49 10.72 0.27
N ARG A 127 10.05 9.73 1.05
CA ARG A 127 8.65 9.34 1.18
C ARG A 127 8.11 9.90 2.47
N ASN A 128 7.15 10.82 2.39
CA ASN A 128 6.37 11.20 3.57
C ASN A 128 5.12 10.31 3.59
N ILE A 129 4.96 9.51 4.64
CA ILE A 129 3.87 8.56 4.76
C ILE A 129 3.05 8.94 5.98
N LEU A 130 1.83 9.41 5.73
CA LEU A 130 0.88 9.76 6.77
C LEU A 130 -0.22 8.70 6.81
N SER A 131 -0.37 8.06 7.97
CA SER A 131 -1.38 7.03 8.19
C SER A 131 -2.59 7.63 8.91
N PHE A 132 -3.77 7.35 8.41
CA PHE A 132 -5.02 7.90 8.95
C PHE A 132 -6.01 6.77 9.25
N ASN A 133 -6.63 6.83 10.43
CA ASN A 133 -7.64 5.86 10.86
C ASN A 133 -9.06 6.28 10.45
N ASN A 134 -9.21 7.25 9.53
CA ASN A 134 -10.49 7.77 9.06
C ASN A 134 -10.36 8.30 7.62
N TYR A 135 -11.22 7.81 6.72
CA TYR A 135 -11.24 8.20 5.31
C TYR A 135 -11.44 9.72 5.11
N GLY A 136 -12.38 10.34 5.82
CA GLY A 136 -12.71 11.75 5.67
C GLY A 136 -11.54 12.67 6.05
N VAL A 137 -10.83 12.34 7.14
CA VAL A 137 -9.63 13.09 7.56
C VAL A 137 -8.49 12.92 6.55
N ALA A 138 -8.30 11.70 6.07
CA ALA A 138 -7.27 11.38 5.09
C ALA A 138 -7.52 12.08 3.75
N ASN A 139 -8.79 12.11 3.32
CA ASN A 139 -9.21 12.82 2.11
C ASN A 139 -9.04 14.33 2.27
N GLN A 140 -9.41 14.92 3.41
CA GLN A 140 -9.17 16.35 3.67
C GLN A 140 -7.68 16.70 3.59
N HIS A 141 -6.80 15.85 4.12
CA HIS A 141 -5.37 16.05 4.02
C HIS A 141 -4.88 15.92 2.57
N PHE A 142 -5.36 14.93 1.82
CA PHE A 142 -4.99 14.74 0.43
C PHE A 142 -5.44 15.91 -0.46
N GLU A 143 -6.64 16.45 -0.22
CA GLU A 143 -7.16 17.62 -0.93
C GLU A 143 -6.37 18.90 -0.61
N ALA A 144 -5.81 19.01 0.60
CA ALA A 144 -5.04 20.17 1.06
C ALA A 144 -3.58 20.22 0.54
N LEU A 145 -3.05 19.10 0.03
CA LEU A 145 -1.73 19.01 -0.63
C LEU A 145 -1.76 19.56 -2.05
#